data_AF-A0A375E3U6-F1
#
_entry.id   AF-A0A375E3U6-F1
#
_cell.length_a   1.000
_cell.length_b   1.000
_cell.length_c   1.000
_cell.angle_alpha   90.00
_cell.angle_beta   90.00
_cell.angle_gamma   90.00
#
_symmetry.space_group_name_H-M   'P 1'
#
loop_
_entity.id
_entity.type
_entity.pdbx_description
1 polymer ?
#
loop_
_entity_poly.entity_id
_entity_poly.type
_entity_poly.pdbx_seq_one_letter_code
_entity_poly.pdbx_strand_id
1 'polypeptide(L)'
;MRPNLSRANDRRPRARRGFTLIELLCALSVLAILAVAAAPSFTALIAGQRVRSASLDLASALVLARSEAVKRNATVSLAPAGAAWTAGWAVSVGAETVRSFGPYGGLAITPSAAGGLAVGNDGRLTGAAMTFEFAPAGDTSATTRVCVQVSETGRIASTNGACT
;
A
#
# COMPACT_ATOMS: atom_id res chain seq x y z
N MET A 1 51.05 68.49 25.08
CA MET A 1 51.27 67.05 24.87
C MET A 1 50.34 66.26 25.80
N ARG A 2 49.20 65.75 25.32
CA ARG A 2 48.30 64.85 26.08
C ARG A 2 48.06 63.60 25.25
N PRO A 3 48.47 62.40 25.69
CA PRO A 3 48.27 61.18 24.92
C PRO A 3 46.81 60.67 25.02
N ASN A 4 46.32 60.15 23.89
CA ASN A 4 45.02 59.51 23.71
C ASN A 4 44.93 58.20 24.52
N LEU A 5 43.86 58.02 25.30
CA LEU A 5 43.52 56.74 25.92
C LEU A 5 42.67 55.92 24.94
N SER A 6 43.33 55.01 24.22
CA SER A 6 42.65 53.96 23.46
C SER A 6 42.09 52.93 24.44
N ARG A 7 40.76 52.93 24.66
CA ARG A 7 40.07 51.90 25.46
C ARG A 7 40.12 50.58 24.71
N ALA A 8 40.98 49.67 25.15
CA ALA A 8 40.96 48.28 24.70
C ALA A 8 39.64 47.62 25.13
N ASN A 9 38.86 47.16 24.15
CA ASN A 9 37.60 46.47 24.34
C ASN A 9 37.87 45.03 24.83
N ASP A 10 37.70 44.80 26.12
CA ASP A 10 37.95 43.53 26.80
C ASP A 10 36.84 42.52 26.48
N ARG A 11 36.92 41.88 25.30
CA ARG A 11 36.00 40.81 24.89
C ARG A 11 36.37 39.51 25.61
N ARG A 12 35.84 39.31 26.82
CA ARG A 12 35.93 38.01 27.51
C ARG A 12 35.32 36.91 26.62
N PRO A 13 36.04 35.83 26.29
CA PRO A 13 35.47 34.73 25.54
C PRO A 13 34.33 34.11 26.36
N ARG A 14 33.13 34.08 25.79
CA ARG A 14 31.99 33.36 26.38
C ARG A 14 32.36 31.89 26.45
N ALA A 15 32.44 31.33 27.67
CA ALA A 15 32.61 29.91 27.87
C ALA A 15 31.49 29.16 27.13
N ARG A 16 31.87 28.27 26.21
CA ARG A 16 30.92 27.37 25.54
C ARG A 16 30.39 26.42 26.61
N ARG A 17 29.12 26.58 26.99
CA ARG A 17 28.44 25.62 27.88
C ARG A 17 28.23 24.33 27.10
N GLY A 18 28.90 23.25 27.51
CA GLY A 18 28.66 21.90 27.03
C GLY A 18 27.49 21.25 27.79
N PHE A 19 26.92 20.20 27.20
CA PHE A 19 25.91 19.37 27.86
C PHE A 19 26.54 18.55 28.98
N THR A 20 25.83 18.38 30.09
CA THR A 20 26.29 17.49 31.16
C THR A 20 26.02 16.03 30.80
N LEU A 21 26.80 15.10 31.36
CA LEU A 21 26.59 13.65 31.12
C LEU A 21 25.18 13.20 31.52
N ILE A 22 24.64 13.74 32.61
CA ILE A 22 23.28 13.43 33.06
C ILE A 22 22.20 13.96 32.12
N GLU A 23 22.41 15.13 31.51
CA GLU A 23 21.49 15.71 30.53
C GLU A 23 21.45 14.90 29.24
N LEU A 24 22.61 14.41 28.78
CA LEU A 24 22.68 13.49 27.65
C LEU A 24 21.95 12.17 27.96
N LEU A 25 22.17 11.59 29.14
CA LEU A 25 21.48 10.36 29.54
C LEU A 25 19.96 10.54 29.64
N CYS A 26 19.50 11.69 30.14
CA CYS A 26 18.08 12.03 30.19
C CYS A 26 17.49 12.22 28.77
N ALA A 27 18.19 12.92 27.89
CA ALA A 27 17.74 13.10 26.50
C ALA A 27 17.65 11.76 25.75
N LEU A 28 18.64 10.89 25.92
CA LEU A 28 18.67 9.55 25.32
C LEU A 28 17.57 8.65 25.88
N SER A 29 17.28 8.71 27.19
CA SER A 29 16.22 7.91 27.79
C SER A 29 14.84 8.31 27.26
N VAL A 30 14.56 9.62 27.14
CA VAL A 30 13.31 10.12 26.54
C VAL A 30 13.22 9.71 25.07
N LEU A 31 14.30 9.86 24.30
CA LEU A 31 14.34 9.47 22.89
C LEU A 31 14.08 7.96 22.70
N ALA A 32 14.64 7.10 23.56
CA ALA A 32 14.41 5.66 23.51
C ALA A 32 12.94 5.31 23.78
N ILE A 33 12.30 5.94 24.77
CA ILE A 33 10.88 5.73 25.08
C ILE A 33 10.02 6.13 23.88
N LEU A 34 10.28 7.29 23.28
CA LEU A 34 9.53 7.77 22.12
C LEU A 34 9.71 6.85 20.90
N ALA A 35 10.91 6.34 20.66
CA ALA A 35 11.18 5.43 19.55
C ALA A 35 10.38 4.12 19.66
N VAL A 36 10.30 3.53 20.86
CA VAL A 36 9.51 2.31 21.10
C VAL A 36 8.01 2.58 20.95
N ALA A 37 7.52 3.71 21.44
CA ALA A 37 6.11 4.09 21.34
C ALA A 37 5.65 4.33 19.88
N ALA A 38 6.56 4.75 18.99
CA ALA A 38 6.24 5.04 17.59
C ALA A 38 6.18 3.80 16.66
N ALA A 39 6.85 2.71 17.03
CA ALA A 39 6.96 1.49 16.21
C ALA A 39 5.60 0.90 15.74
N PRO A 40 4.57 0.70 16.59
CA PRO A 40 3.32 0.08 16.16
C PRO A 40 2.59 0.89 15.08
N SER A 41 2.64 2.23 15.15
CA SER A 41 1.99 3.11 14.16
C SER A 41 2.54 2.93 12.75
N PHE A 42 3.85 2.71 12.60
CA PHE A 42 4.47 2.45 11.31
C PHE A 42 4.03 1.11 10.72
N THR A 43 3.84 0.07 11.55
CA THR A 43 3.39 -1.24 11.07
C THR A 43 1.98 -1.19 10.49
N ALA A 44 1.05 -0.50 11.16
CA ALA A 44 -0.32 -0.30 10.68
C ALA A 44 -0.35 0.52 9.38
N LEU A 45 0.48 1.57 9.29
CA LEU A 45 0.59 2.38 8.08
C LEU A 45 1.06 1.55 6.89
N ILE A 46 2.13 0.76 7.06
CA ILE A 46 2.68 -0.11 6.01
C ILE A 46 1.64 -1.15 5.58
N ALA A 47 0.94 -1.78 6.52
CA ALA A 47 -0.12 -2.74 6.23
C ALA A 47 -1.25 -2.10 5.39
N GLY A 48 -1.70 -0.91 5.77
CA GLY A 48 -2.71 -0.15 5.01
C GLY A 48 -2.25 0.22 3.59
N GLN A 49 -0.98 0.60 3.41
CA GLN A 49 -0.43 0.87 2.09
C GLN A 49 -0.38 -0.38 1.20
N ARG A 50 -0.02 -1.55 1.77
CA ARG A 50 -0.02 -2.81 1.02
C ARG A 50 -1.42 -3.19 0.53
N VAL A 51 -2.43 -3.11 1.41
CA VAL A 51 -3.84 -3.36 1.07
C VAL A 51 -4.29 -2.43 -0.05
N ARG A 52 -4.03 -1.12 0.11
CA ARG A 52 -4.41 -0.11 -0.88
C ARG A 52 -3.73 -0.36 -2.23
N SER A 53 -2.42 -0.59 -2.25
CA SER A 53 -1.68 -0.86 -3.49
C SER A 53 -2.22 -2.08 -4.23
N ALA A 54 -2.42 -3.20 -3.53
CA ALA A 54 -2.93 -4.43 -4.14
C ALA A 54 -4.37 -4.26 -4.68
N SER A 55 -5.23 -3.54 -3.94
CA SER A 55 -6.60 -3.28 -4.39
C SER A 55 -6.65 -2.37 -5.64
N LEU A 56 -5.76 -1.37 -5.72
CA LEU A 56 -5.63 -0.49 -6.89
C LEU A 56 -5.06 -1.25 -8.08
N ASP A 57 -4.08 -2.12 -7.86
CA ASP A 57 -3.53 -2.97 -8.92
C ASP A 57 -4.61 -3.89 -9.49
N LEU A 58 -5.47 -4.48 -8.64
CA LEU A 58 -6.57 -5.31 -9.12
C LEU A 58 -7.58 -4.49 -9.92
N ALA A 59 -7.97 -3.31 -9.42
CA ALA A 59 -8.84 -2.41 -10.17
C ALA A 59 -8.23 -2.05 -11.54
N SER A 60 -6.92 -1.78 -11.59
CA SER A 60 -6.20 -1.50 -12.84
C SER A 60 -6.17 -2.70 -13.77
N ALA A 61 -6.02 -3.92 -13.23
CA ALA A 61 -6.03 -5.16 -14.00
C ALA A 61 -7.41 -5.43 -14.61
N LEU A 62 -8.50 -5.14 -13.88
CA LEU A 62 -9.86 -5.24 -14.38
C LEU A 62 -10.14 -4.22 -15.49
N VAL A 63 -9.70 -2.97 -15.33
CA VAL A 63 -9.81 -1.94 -16.38
C VAL A 63 -9.00 -2.32 -17.63
N LEU A 64 -7.79 -2.86 -17.43
CA LEU A 64 -6.94 -3.36 -18.51
C LEU A 64 -7.62 -4.52 -19.23
N ALA A 65 -8.14 -5.51 -18.49
CA ALA A 65 -8.82 -6.66 -19.06
C ALA A 65 -10.03 -6.23 -19.91
N ARG A 66 -10.83 -5.29 -19.41
CA ARG A 66 -11.96 -4.72 -20.16
C ARG A 66 -11.51 -4.01 -21.43
N SER A 67 -10.48 -3.18 -21.34
CA SER A 67 -9.96 -2.43 -22.50
C SER A 67 -9.40 -3.38 -23.57
N GLU A 68 -8.67 -4.41 -23.16
CA GLU A 68 -8.13 -5.41 -24.08
C GLU A 68 -9.23 -6.26 -24.72
N ALA A 69 -10.31 -6.57 -23.98
CA ALA A 69 -11.39 -7.40 -24.50
C ALA A 69 -12.14 -6.69 -25.62
N VAL A 70 -12.44 -5.40 -25.41
CA VAL A 70 -13.08 -4.55 -26.42
C VAL A 70 -12.13 -4.28 -27.59
N LYS A 71 -10.88 -3.90 -27.31
CA LYS A 71 -9.87 -3.57 -28.34
C LYS A 71 -9.56 -4.74 -29.26
N ARG A 72 -9.50 -5.96 -28.71
CA ARG A 72 -9.16 -7.18 -29.46
C ARG A 72 -10.40 -7.95 -29.94
N ASN A 73 -11.60 -7.47 -29.61
CA ASN A 73 -12.87 -8.15 -29.84
C ASN A 73 -12.82 -9.63 -29.42
N ALA A 74 -12.24 -9.89 -28.24
CA ALA A 74 -11.92 -11.23 -27.74
C ALA A 74 -12.21 -11.33 -26.24
N THR A 75 -12.35 -12.55 -25.74
CA THR A 75 -12.48 -12.78 -24.30
C THR A 75 -11.10 -12.68 -23.64
N VAL A 76 -10.99 -11.85 -22.60
CA VAL A 76 -9.79 -11.70 -21.79
C VAL A 76 -10.00 -12.40 -20.46
N SER A 77 -9.03 -13.18 -20.00
CA SER A 77 -9.06 -13.79 -18.68
C SER A 77 -8.18 -13.04 -17.69
N LEU A 78 -8.61 -12.98 -16.43
CA LEU A 78 -7.85 -12.49 -15.30
C LEU A 78 -7.85 -13.58 -14.24
N ALA A 79 -6.70 -14.22 -14.03
CA ALA A 79 -6.57 -15.40 -13.18
C ALA A 79 -5.36 -15.29 -12.25
N PRO A 80 -5.39 -15.93 -11.06
CA PRO A 80 -4.25 -15.96 -10.17
C PRO A 80 -3.07 -16.69 -10.84
N ALA A 81 -1.85 -16.19 -10.61
CA ALA A 81 -0.62 -16.77 -11.16
C ALA A 81 -0.19 -18.07 -10.45
N GLY A 82 -0.83 -18.41 -9.33
CA GLY A 82 -0.61 -19.63 -8.56
C GLY A 82 -1.85 -20.05 -7.79
N ALA A 83 -1.67 -20.85 -6.73
CA ALA A 83 -2.80 -21.36 -5.93
C ALA A 83 -3.57 -20.27 -5.15
N ALA A 84 -2.93 -19.15 -4.85
CA ALA A 84 -3.51 -18.04 -4.11
C ALA A 84 -3.36 -16.72 -4.88
N TRP A 85 -4.33 -15.82 -4.72
CA TRP A 85 -4.29 -14.48 -5.31
C TRP A 85 -3.14 -13.60 -4.78
N THR A 86 -2.58 -13.95 -3.62
CA THR A 86 -1.36 -13.34 -3.07
C THR A 86 -0.11 -13.66 -3.89
N ALA A 87 -0.11 -14.74 -4.68
CA ALA A 87 0.94 -15.02 -5.66
C ALA A 87 0.91 -14.05 -6.85
N GLY A 88 -0.11 -13.19 -6.93
CA GLY A 88 -0.34 -12.30 -8.05
C GLY A 88 -1.37 -12.85 -9.02
N TRP A 89 -1.64 -12.10 -10.08
CA TRP A 89 -2.58 -12.45 -11.14
C TRP A 89 -2.08 -11.95 -12.49
N ALA A 90 -2.60 -12.55 -13.55
CA ALA A 90 -2.27 -12.21 -14.92
C ALA A 90 -3.53 -11.91 -15.73
N VAL A 91 -3.45 -10.89 -16.57
CA VAL A 91 -4.42 -10.58 -17.62
C VAL A 91 -3.93 -11.22 -18.91
N SER A 92 -4.75 -12.06 -19.54
CA SER A 92 -4.35 -12.82 -20.73
C SER A 92 -5.45 -12.92 -21.78
N VAL A 93 -5.03 -13.02 -23.05
CA VAL A 93 -5.92 -13.26 -24.19
C VAL A 93 -5.51 -14.57 -24.84
N GLY A 94 -6.32 -15.61 -24.67
CA GLY A 94 -5.92 -16.97 -25.03
C GLY A 94 -4.65 -17.38 -24.28
N ALA A 95 -3.58 -17.68 -25.01
CA ALA A 95 -2.28 -18.04 -24.44
C ALA A 95 -1.35 -16.83 -24.20
N GLU A 96 -1.69 -15.64 -24.69
CA GLU A 96 -0.86 -14.44 -24.54
C GLU A 96 -1.10 -13.79 -23.17
N THR A 97 -0.04 -13.63 -22.37
CA THR A 97 -0.09 -12.80 -21.16
C THR A 97 0.12 -11.34 -21.52
N VAL A 98 -0.90 -10.51 -21.31
CA VAL A 98 -0.84 -9.06 -21.54
C VAL A 98 -0.04 -8.38 -20.44
N ARG A 99 -0.36 -8.72 -19.18
CA ARG A 99 0.30 -8.13 -18.01
C ARG A 99 0.11 -9.01 -16.78
N SER A 100 1.17 -9.10 -15.98
CA SER A 100 1.16 -9.74 -14.66
C SER A 100 1.29 -8.70 -13.54
N PHE A 101 0.72 -9.03 -12.39
CA PHE A 101 0.69 -8.22 -11.18
C PHE A 101 1.13 -9.06 -9.98
N GLY A 102 1.76 -8.44 -8.97
CA GLY A 102 2.27 -9.13 -7.79
C GLY A 102 3.67 -9.75 -7.97
N PRO A 103 4.10 -10.60 -7.03
CA PRO A 103 3.36 -11.13 -5.87
C PRO A 103 3.14 -10.09 -4.76
N TYR A 104 2.22 -10.39 -3.83
CA TYR A 104 1.87 -9.51 -2.71
C TYR A 104 2.08 -10.23 -1.36
N GLY A 105 3.10 -9.80 -0.61
CA GLY A 105 3.45 -10.34 0.70
C GLY A 105 2.74 -9.66 1.87
N GLY A 106 2.41 -10.42 2.91
CA GLY A 106 1.80 -9.91 4.13
C GLY A 106 0.35 -9.44 3.96
N LEU A 107 -0.36 -9.99 2.98
CA LEU A 107 -1.78 -9.76 2.73
C LEU A 107 -2.56 -11.08 2.72
N ALA A 108 -3.85 -11.00 3.00
CA ALA A 108 -4.85 -11.98 2.63
C ALA A 108 -5.73 -11.37 1.52
N ILE A 109 -5.87 -12.09 0.40
CA ILE A 109 -6.73 -11.71 -0.72
C ILE A 109 -7.75 -12.82 -0.91
N THR A 110 -9.00 -12.52 -0.62
CA THR A 110 -10.09 -13.51 -0.56
C THR A 110 -11.13 -13.18 -1.64
N PRO A 111 -11.18 -13.95 -2.75
CA PRO A 111 -12.24 -13.80 -3.74
C PRO A 111 -13.55 -14.44 -3.26
N SER A 112 -14.69 -13.99 -3.77
CA SER A 112 -16.00 -14.61 -3.53
C SER A 112 -16.17 -15.97 -4.22
N ALA A 113 -15.32 -16.29 -5.20
CA ALA A 113 -15.30 -17.54 -5.92
C ALA A 113 -13.86 -17.99 -6.20
N ALA A 114 -13.65 -19.31 -6.32
CA ALA A 114 -12.36 -19.86 -6.70
C ALA A 114 -12.07 -19.64 -8.18
N GLY A 115 -10.78 -19.54 -8.54
CA GLY A 115 -10.33 -19.36 -9.92
C GLY A 115 -10.23 -17.89 -10.33
N GLY A 116 -10.22 -17.65 -11.64
CA GLY A 116 -10.19 -16.32 -12.25
C GLY A 116 -11.56 -15.88 -12.78
N LEU A 117 -11.60 -14.69 -13.37
CA LEU A 117 -12.76 -14.18 -14.13
C LEU A 117 -12.40 -13.99 -15.60
N ALA A 118 -13.42 -13.90 -16.43
CA ALA A 118 -13.27 -13.55 -17.84
C ALA A 118 -14.17 -12.37 -18.21
N VAL A 119 -13.62 -11.50 -19.05
CA VAL A 119 -14.29 -10.32 -19.59
C VAL A 119 -14.53 -10.54 -21.09
N GLY A 120 -15.78 -10.46 -21.50
CA GLY A 120 -16.21 -10.60 -22.89
C GLY A 120 -15.82 -9.40 -23.74
N ASN A 121 -15.97 -9.55 -25.06
CA ASN A 121 -15.66 -8.52 -26.04
C ASN A 121 -16.53 -7.25 -25.91
N ASP A 122 -17.68 -7.35 -25.24
CA ASP A 122 -18.55 -6.23 -24.86
C ASP A 122 -18.11 -5.51 -23.57
N GLY A 123 -17.02 -5.97 -22.94
CA GLY A 123 -16.49 -5.43 -21.71
C GLY A 123 -17.25 -5.85 -20.44
N ARG A 124 -18.16 -6.82 -20.55
CA ARG A 124 -18.91 -7.40 -19.43
C ARG A 124 -18.25 -8.67 -18.92
N LEU A 125 -18.62 -9.12 -17.73
CA LEU A 125 -18.16 -10.43 -17.25
C LEU A 125 -18.90 -11.53 -18.01
N THR A 126 -18.20 -12.61 -18.34
CA THR A 126 -18.82 -13.84 -18.90
C THR A 126 -19.34 -14.78 -17.81
N GLY A 127 -19.12 -14.45 -16.53
CA GLY A 127 -19.61 -15.18 -15.36
C GLY A 127 -20.31 -14.25 -14.35
N ALA A 128 -20.55 -14.77 -13.14
CA ALA A 128 -21.22 -14.03 -12.08
C ALA A 128 -20.40 -12.83 -11.58
N ALA A 129 -21.08 -11.88 -10.94
CA ALA A 129 -20.41 -10.83 -10.18
C ALA A 129 -19.45 -11.43 -9.15
N MET A 130 -18.30 -10.79 -8.94
CA MET A 130 -17.30 -11.25 -7.99
C MET A 130 -16.81 -10.13 -7.10
N THR A 131 -16.44 -10.49 -5.88
CA THR A 131 -15.83 -9.57 -4.93
C THR A 131 -14.46 -10.07 -4.51
N PHE A 132 -13.58 -9.14 -4.17
CA PHE A 132 -12.23 -9.39 -3.69
C PHE A 132 -12.03 -8.61 -2.41
N GLU A 133 -11.87 -9.33 -1.31
CA GLU A 133 -11.53 -8.72 -0.03
C GLU A 133 -10.01 -8.73 0.15
N PHE A 134 -9.46 -7.56 0.43
CA PHE A 134 -8.05 -7.36 0.76
C PHE A 134 -7.93 -7.01 2.24
N ALA A 135 -7.08 -7.74 2.95
CA ALA A 135 -6.77 -7.50 4.37
C ALA A 135 -5.27 -7.74 4.64
N PRO A 136 -4.68 -7.14 5.69
CA PRO A 136 -3.34 -7.53 6.14
C PRO A 136 -3.32 -9.00 6.58
N ALA A 137 -2.22 -9.71 6.34
CA ALA A 137 -2.09 -11.09 6.79
C ALA A 137 -2.12 -11.17 8.33
N GLY A 138 -3.00 -12.01 8.87
CA GLY A 138 -3.15 -12.21 10.31
C GLY A 138 -3.95 -11.13 11.04
N ASP A 139 -4.39 -10.07 10.36
CA ASP A 139 -5.24 -9.02 10.96
C ASP A 139 -6.71 -9.30 10.66
N THR A 140 -7.50 -9.50 11.72
CA THR A 140 -8.95 -9.66 11.63
C THR A 140 -9.69 -8.34 11.78
N SER A 141 -8.99 -7.22 11.97
CA SER A 141 -9.61 -5.89 12.14
C SER A 141 -10.29 -5.43 10.85
N ALA A 142 -11.51 -4.90 10.97
CA ALA A 142 -12.30 -4.42 9.84
C ALA A 142 -11.76 -3.10 9.23
N THR A 143 -10.91 -2.37 9.96
CA THR A 143 -10.48 -0.99 9.64
C THR A 143 -9.43 -0.89 8.54
N THR A 144 -8.70 -1.97 8.25
CA THR A 144 -7.67 -2.01 7.19
C THR A 144 -8.08 -2.93 6.04
N ARG A 145 -9.38 -3.16 5.88
CA ARG A 145 -9.91 -3.97 4.78
C ARG A 145 -10.35 -3.10 3.62
N VAL A 146 -10.24 -3.64 2.41
CA VAL A 146 -10.79 -3.03 1.20
C VAL A 146 -11.53 -4.11 0.43
N CYS A 147 -12.77 -3.82 0.04
CA CYS A 147 -13.54 -4.66 -0.86
C CYS A 147 -13.51 -4.07 -2.27
N VAL A 148 -13.09 -4.87 -3.25
CA VAL A 148 -13.22 -4.56 -4.67
C VAL A 148 -14.32 -5.44 -5.25
N GLN A 149 -15.36 -4.82 -5.80
CA GLN A 149 -16.49 -5.50 -6.41
C GLN A 149 -16.47 -5.30 -7.93
N VAL A 150 -16.65 -6.38 -8.68
CA VAL A 150 -16.89 -6.33 -10.12
C VAL A 150 -18.25 -6.95 -10.42
N SER A 151 -19.15 -6.12 -10.94
CA SER A 151 -20.49 -6.56 -11.35
C SER A 151 -20.47 -7.25 -12.72
N GLU A 152 -21.53 -7.97 -13.04
CA GLU A 152 -21.73 -8.64 -14.34
C GLU A 152 -21.69 -7.67 -15.53
N THR A 153 -22.01 -6.40 -15.32
CA THR A 153 -21.94 -5.35 -16.36
C THR A 153 -20.52 -4.78 -16.55
N GLY A 154 -19.53 -5.30 -15.82
CA GLY A 154 -18.15 -4.83 -15.87
C GLY A 154 -17.93 -3.51 -15.11
N ARG A 155 -18.89 -3.07 -14.28
CA ARG A 155 -18.66 -1.96 -13.33
C ARG A 155 -17.75 -2.44 -12.20
N ILE A 156 -16.67 -1.70 -11.97
CA ILE A 156 -15.71 -1.91 -10.89
C ILE A 156 -15.99 -0.87 -9.81
N ALA A 157 -16.14 -1.31 -8.57
CA ALA A 157 -16.31 -0.45 -7.40
C ALA A 157 -15.33 -0.88 -6.31
N SER A 158 -14.85 0.07 -5.52
CA SER A 158 -14.01 -0.20 -4.36
C SER A 158 -14.57 0.53 -3.14
N THR A 159 -14.65 -0.17 -2.02
CA THR A 159 -15.13 0.36 -0.73
C THR A 159 -14.15 -0.02 0.38
N ASN A 160 -14.01 0.85 1.37
CA ASN A 160 -13.26 0.51 2.58
C ASN A 160 -14.14 -0.38 3.47
N GLY A 161 -13.56 -1.44 4.03
CA GLY A 161 -14.24 -2.45 4.84
C GLY A 161 -14.23 -3.83 4.19
N ALA A 162 -14.85 -4.79 4.89
CA ALA A 162 -15.06 -6.15 4.40
C ALA A 162 -16.06 -6.18 3.23
N CYS A 163 -16.00 -7.24 2.41
CA CYS A 163 -17.03 -7.47 1.42
C CYS A 163 -18.32 -7.97 2.09
N THR A 164 -19.42 -7.28 1.87
CA THR A 164 -20.77 -7.63 2.35
C THR A 164 -21.67 -8.03 1.21
#